data_AF-A0A2J6PSR2-F1
#
_entry.id   AF-A0A2J6PSR2-F1
#
_cell.length_a   1.000
_cell.length_b   1.000
_cell.length_c   1.000
_cell.angle_alpha   90.00
_cell.angle_beta   90.00
_cell.angle_gamma   90.00
#
_symmetry.space_group_name_H-M   'P 1'
#
loop_
_entity.id
_entity.type
_entity.pdbx_description
1 polymer ?
#
loop_
_entity_poly.entity_id
_entity_poly.type
_entity_poly.pdbx_seq_one_letter_code
_entity_poly.pdbx_strand_id
1 'polypeptide(L)'
;MAVFSSLLTVLAWSAPFHGKVIAEGVNATSVPFRIMSLGASVTFGVGSTPGESYRKDLEDLLVTNGNTVSYVGTKKNANFTDNDVQATPGFVISQIAEPANTALNMLKSNLVLLEAGTNNCNKVGTVPDAGTNVTNLINRFFKQTPVQQ
;
A
#
# COMPACT_ATOMS: atom_id res chain seq x y z
N MET A 1 -19.38 24.36 42.91
CA MET A 1 -19.58 24.69 41.48
C MET A 1 -18.51 25.70 41.09
N ALA A 2 -17.48 25.24 40.38
CA ALA A 2 -16.45 26.11 39.81
C ALA A 2 -16.39 25.77 38.33
N VAL A 3 -16.73 26.74 37.49
CA VAL A 3 -16.72 26.62 36.03
C VAL A 3 -15.36 27.13 35.56
N PHE A 4 -14.49 26.24 35.11
CA PHE A 4 -13.29 26.62 34.39
C PHE A 4 -13.60 26.53 32.89
N SER A 5 -13.86 27.69 32.29
CA SER A 5 -13.89 27.87 30.84
C SER A 5 -12.44 27.99 30.36
N SER A 6 -11.91 26.93 29.77
CA SER A 6 -10.66 26.96 29.01
C SER A 6 -11.01 27.03 27.53
N LEU A 7 -10.84 28.21 26.93
CA LEU A 7 -10.73 28.36 25.48
C LEU A 7 -9.53 27.53 25.00
N LEU A 8 -9.76 26.45 24.25
CA LEU A 8 -8.75 25.90 23.36
C LEU A 8 -8.82 26.68 22.05
N THR A 9 -7.90 27.64 21.88
CA THR A 9 -7.56 28.14 20.54
C THR A 9 -6.81 27.06 19.78
N VAL A 10 -7.45 26.48 18.76
CA VAL A 10 -6.77 25.67 17.76
C VAL A 10 -5.92 26.62 16.91
N LEU A 11 -4.61 26.60 17.11
CA LEU A 11 -3.68 27.14 16.13
C LEU A 11 -3.69 26.19 14.93
N ALA A 12 -4.56 26.48 13.96
CA ALA A 12 -4.47 25.87 12.65
C ALA A 12 -3.17 26.34 12.00
N TRP A 13 -2.14 25.49 12.01
CA TRP A 13 -1.01 25.67 11.12
C TRP A 13 -1.48 25.30 9.71
N SER A 14 -2.05 26.27 9.00
CA SER A 14 -2.20 26.16 7.55
C SER A 14 -0.80 26.32 6.96
N ALA A 15 -0.06 25.22 6.83
CA ALA A 15 1.00 25.20 5.84
C ALA A 15 0.29 25.33 4.48
N PRO A 16 0.54 26.38 3.68
CA PRO A 16 0.10 26.34 2.30
C PRO A 16 0.88 25.20 1.66
N PHE A 17 0.20 24.07 1.42
CA PHE A 17 0.59 23.20 0.33
C PHE A 17 0.49 24.06 -0.92
N HIS A 18 1.59 24.73 -1.26
CA HIS A 18 1.82 25.27 -2.58
C HIS A 18 1.98 24.08 -3.51
N GLY A 19 0.85 23.44 -3.84
CA GLY A 19 0.74 22.64 -5.03
C GLY A 19 1.10 23.57 -6.18
N LYS A 20 2.31 23.39 -6.71
CA LYS A 20 2.70 24.05 -7.95
C LYS A 20 1.79 23.46 -9.03
N VAL A 21 0.74 24.21 -9.40
CA VAL A 21 -0.01 23.94 -10.63
C VAL A 21 0.98 24.16 -11.77
N ILE A 22 1.58 23.08 -12.27
CA ILE A 22 2.25 23.10 -13.57
C ILE A 22 1.13 22.97 -14.59
N ALA A 23 0.65 24.10 -15.10
CA ALA A 23 -0.18 24.10 -16.29
C ALA A 23 0.69 23.79 -17.51
N GLU A 24 0.37 22.66 -18.14
CA GLU A 24 0.44 22.32 -19.57
C GLU A 24 1.74 22.60 -20.36
N GLY A 25 2.38 21.53 -20.81
CA GLY A 25 3.50 21.61 -21.74
C GLY A 25 4.27 20.31 -21.98
N VAL A 26 3.98 19.25 -21.21
CA VAL A 26 4.39 17.89 -21.56
C VAL A 26 3.09 17.12 -21.76
N ASN A 27 2.90 16.49 -22.91
CA ASN A 27 2.05 15.30 -23.00
C ASN A 27 2.72 14.22 -22.12
N ALA A 28 2.69 14.41 -20.80
CA ALA A 28 3.05 13.40 -19.86
C ALA A 28 1.88 12.42 -19.96
N THR A 29 2.04 11.39 -20.76
CA THR A 29 1.15 10.24 -20.70
C THR A 29 1.13 9.82 -19.25
N SER A 30 0.04 10.09 -18.54
CA SER A 30 -0.09 9.70 -17.13
C SER A 30 0.13 8.20 -17.09
N VAL A 31 1.17 7.74 -16.40
CA VAL A 31 1.46 6.32 -16.29
C VAL A 31 0.37 5.72 -15.40
N PRO A 32 -0.46 4.78 -15.90
CA PRO A 32 -1.50 4.17 -15.09
C PRO A 32 -0.90 3.49 -13.85
N PHE A 33 -1.57 3.59 -12.71
CA PHE A 33 -1.16 2.85 -11.53
C PHE A 33 -1.44 1.37 -11.72
N ARG A 34 -0.39 0.56 -11.61
CA ARG A 34 -0.45 -0.89 -11.59
C ARG A 34 0.04 -1.36 -10.22
N ILE A 35 -0.91 -1.46 -9.28
CA ILE A 35 -0.65 -1.53 -7.85
C ILE A 35 -0.63 -2.98 -7.39
N MET A 36 0.48 -3.44 -6.82
CA MET A 36 0.53 -4.69 -6.08
C MET A 36 0.32 -4.43 -4.60
N SER A 37 -0.84 -4.83 -4.08
CA SER A 37 -1.11 -4.83 -2.64
C SER A 37 -0.51 -6.10 -2.02
N LEU A 38 0.65 -5.96 -1.38
CA LEU A 38 1.47 -7.05 -0.86
C LEU A 38 1.39 -7.11 0.67
N GLY A 39 1.03 -8.26 1.23
CA GLY A 39 1.03 -8.41 2.68
C GLY A 39 0.36 -9.65 3.22
N ALA A 40 -0.29 -9.51 4.38
CA ALA A 40 -0.99 -10.59 5.06
C ALA A 40 -2.48 -10.26 5.27
N SER A 41 -3.00 -10.50 6.49
CA SER A 41 -4.44 -10.44 6.78
C SER A 41 -5.05 -9.06 6.54
N VAL A 42 -4.35 -7.99 6.93
CA VAL A 42 -4.82 -6.60 6.76
C VAL A 42 -4.96 -6.29 5.28
N THR A 43 -3.92 -6.53 4.48
CA THR A 43 -3.94 -6.33 3.02
C THR A 43 -4.97 -7.21 2.31
N PHE A 44 -5.14 -8.46 2.77
CA PHE A 44 -6.16 -9.36 2.23
C PHE A 44 -7.58 -8.82 2.52
N GLY A 45 -7.77 -8.13 3.64
CA GLY A 45 -9.05 -7.54 4.06
C GLY A 45 -9.75 -8.31 5.18
N VAL A 46 -9.03 -9.16 5.91
CA VAL A 46 -9.57 -9.86 7.09
C VAL A 46 -10.01 -8.84 8.13
N GLY A 47 -11.24 -8.97 8.64
CA GLY A 47 -11.82 -8.06 9.63
C GLY A 47 -12.50 -6.82 9.04
N SER A 48 -12.38 -6.58 7.73
CA SER A 48 -13.21 -5.60 7.01
C SER A 48 -14.45 -6.28 6.43
N THR A 49 -15.57 -5.58 6.38
CA THR A 49 -16.80 -6.02 5.68
C THR A 49 -17.12 -4.95 4.64
N PRO A 50 -17.08 -5.25 3.33
CA PRO A 50 -17.14 -6.58 2.70
C PRO A 50 -15.78 -7.23 2.35
N GLY A 51 -14.70 -6.92 3.08
CA GLY A 51 -13.38 -7.54 2.88
C GLY A 51 -12.42 -6.73 2.02
N GLU A 52 -12.73 -5.46 1.77
CA GLU A 52 -12.03 -4.62 0.78
C GLU A 52 -10.63 -4.22 1.19
N SER A 53 -10.27 -4.35 2.48
CA SER A 53 -9.05 -3.74 3.03
C SER A 53 -9.07 -2.22 2.80
N TYR A 54 -7.89 -1.60 2.73
CA TYR A 54 -7.72 -0.21 2.30
C TYR A 54 -7.85 -0.05 0.78
N ARG A 55 -7.98 -1.14 0.01
CA ARG A 55 -7.80 -1.14 -1.45
C ARG A 55 -8.90 -0.35 -2.15
N LYS A 56 -10.17 -0.56 -1.76
CA LYS A 56 -11.29 0.13 -2.40
C LYS A 56 -11.28 1.64 -2.15
N ASP A 57 -11.07 2.05 -0.91
CA ASP A 57 -10.98 3.47 -0.56
C ASP A 57 -9.80 4.16 -1.28
N LEU A 58 -8.66 3.46 -1.41
CA LEU A 58 -7.51 3.97 -2.13
C LEU A 58 -7.77 4.07 -3.64
N GLU A 59 -8.43 3.07 -4.24
CA GLU A 59 -8.86 3.10 -5.65
C GLU A 59 -9.74 4.33 -5.90
N ASP A 60 -10.76 4.53 -5.08
CA ASP A 60 -11.70 5.65 -5.22
C ASP A 60 -11.00 7.00 -5.10
N LEU A 61 -10.07 7.13 -4.15
CA LEU A 61 -9.29 8.34 -3.99
C LEU A 61 -8.43 8.63 -5.23
N LEU A 62 -7.74 7.62 -5.76
CA LEU A 62 -6.86 7.79 -6.92
C LEU A 62 -7.67 8.10 -8.19
N VAL A 63 -8.77 7.38 -8.42
CA VAL A 63 -9.66 7.59 -9.57
C VAL A 63 -10.33 8.97 -9.51
N THR A 64 -10.79 9.39 -8.34
CA THR A 64 -11.36 10.74 -8.13
C THR A 64 -10.36 11.85 -8.48
N ASN A 65 -9.06 11.58 -8.31
CA ASN A 65 -7.97 12.50 -8.69
C ASN A 65 -7.49 12.32 -10.14
N GLY A 66 -8.26 11.65 -11.00
CA GLY A 66 -8.01 11.55 -12.44
C GLY A 66 -6.99 10.47 -12.84
N ASN A 67 -6.67 9.52 -11.95
CA ASN A 67 -5.72 8.46 -12.25
C ASN A 67 -6.42 7.18 -12.72
N THR A 68 -5.80 6.48 -13.66
CA THR A 68 -6.18 5.09 -14.00
C THR A 68 -5.52 4.13 -13.03
N VAL A 69 -6.30 3.24 -12.41
CA VAL A 69 -5.84 2.27 -11.41
C VAL A 69 -6.13 0.84 -11.89
N SER A 70 -5.16 -0.05 -11.66
CA SER A 70 -5.30 -1.50 -11.80
C SER A 70 -4.52 -2.18 -10.68
N TYR A 71 -5.20 -2.95 -9.83
CA TYR A 71 -4.60 -3.83 -8.86
C TYR A 71 -4.10 -5.10 -9.55
N VAL A 72 -3.01 -5.64 -9.01
CA VAL A 72 -2.45 -6.91 -9.46
C VAL A 72 -2.09 -7.79 -8.28
N GLY A 73 -2.34 -9.08 -8.45
CA GLY A 73 -2.00 -10.11 -7.48
C GLY A 73 -2.43 -11.48 -7.99
N THR A 74 -2.00 -12.54 -7.31
CA THR A 74 -2.38 -13.91 -7.65
C THR A 74 -3.69 -14.37 -7.02
N LYS A 75 -4.32 -13.54 -6.19
CA LYS A 75 -5.60 -13.81 -5.54
C LYS A 75 -6.57 -12.66 -5.74
N LYS A 76 -7.84 -12.93 -5.48
CA LYS A 76 -8.93 -11.95 -5.44
C LYS A 76 -9.61 -11.98 -4.08
N ASN A 77 -10.03 -10.84 -3.57
CA ASN A 77 -10.88 -10.76 -2.37
C ASN A 77 -11.76 -9.50 -2.36
N ALA A 78 -12.99 -9.63 -1.84
CA ALA A 78 -14.07 -8.63 -1.81
C ALA A 78 -14.84 -8.43 -3.13
N ASN A 79 -15.90 -7.63 -3.07
CA ASN A 79 -16.87 -7.45 -4.16
C ASN A 79 -16.74 -6.08 -4.84
N PHE A 80 -15.58 -5.84 -5.47
CA PHE A 80 -15.34 -4.70 -6.36
C PHE A 80 -14.59 -5.15 -7.61
N THR A 81 -14.62 -4.36 -8.68
CA THR A 81 -14.11 -4.77 -10.01
C THR A 81 -12.63 -5.14 -9.98
N ASP A 82 -11.81 -4.32 -9.35
CA ASP A 82 -10.35 -4.42 -9.37
C ASP A 82 -9.81 -5.09 -8.10
N ASN A 83 -10.41 -6.22 -7.74
CA ASN A 83 -10.22 -6.86 -6.44
C ASN A 83 -8.99 -7.78 -6.32
N ASP A 84 -8.02 -7.65 -7.22
CA ASP A 84 -6.77 -8.42 -7.15
C ASP A 84 -5.93 -8.02 -5.92
N VAL A 85 -5.23 -9.02 -5.35
CA VAL A 85 -4.44 -8.86 -4.13
C VAL A 85 -3.31 -9.89 -4.06
N GLN A 86 -2.14 -9.47 -3.60
CA GLN A 86 -0.97 -10.32 -3.36
C GLN A 86 -0.77 -10.53 -1.86
N ALA A 87 -1.76 -11.12 -1.18
CA ALA A 87 -1.71 -11.29 0.27
C ALA A 87 -2.12 -12.70 0.72
N THR A 88 -1.52 -13.17 1.81
CA THR A 88 -1.91 -14.40 2.47
C THR A 88 -2.05 -14.19 3.97
N PRO A 89 -3.26 -14.30 4.54
CA PRO A 89 -3.46 -14.20 5.98
C PRO A 89 -2.51 -15.10 6.77
N GLY A 90 -1.98 -14.58 7.88
CA GLY A 90 -1.06 -15.29 8.78
C GLY A 90 0.41 -15.37 8.33
N PHE A 91 0.77 -14.90 7.13
CA PHE A 91 2.17 -14.92 6.69
C PHE A 91 3.06 -13.96 7.49
N VAL A 92 4.22 -14.44 7.95
CA VAL A 92 5.34 -13.61 8.40
C VAL A 92 6.13 -13.06 7.20
N ILE A 93 6.99 -12.06 7.41
CA ILE A 93 7.75 -11.38 6.34
C ILE A 93 8.49 -12.37 5.42
N SER A 94 9.12 -13.41 5.97
CA SER A 94 9.86 -14.40 5.17
C SER A 94 8.94 -15.22 4.24
N GLN A 95 7.69 -15.45 4.63
CA GLN A 95 6.69 -16.15 3.82
C GLN A 95 6.06 -15.25 2.76
N ILE A 96 6.04 -13.93 2.99
CA ILE A 96 5.63 -12.93 1.99
C ILE A 96 6.67 -12.80 0.89
N ALA A 97 7.96 -12.90 1.24
CA ALA A 97 9.06 -12.57 0.35
C ALA A 97 9.11 -13.42 -0.93
N GLU A 98 8.79 -14.71 -0.88
CA GLU A 98 8.87 -15.54 -2.07
C GLU A 98 7.72 -15.29 -3.07
N PRO A 99 6.44 -15.39 -2.68
CA PRO A 99 5.33 -15.05 -3.57
C PRO A 99 5.45 -13.64 -4.17
N ALA A 100 6.05 -12.69 -3.43
CA ALA A 100 6.34 -11.35 -3.94
C ALA A 100 7.31 -11.36 -5.13
N ASN A 101 8.42 -12.12 -5.05
CA ASN A 101 9.40 -12.20 -6.14
C ASN A 101 8.78 -12.78 -7.41
N THR A 102 7.99 -13.85 -7.28
CA THR A 102 7.29 -14.46 -8.41
C THR A 102 6.30 -13.46 -9.01
N ALA A 103 5.47 -12.85 -8.16
CA ALA A 103 4.44 -11.92 -8.59
C ALA A 103 5.02 -10.68 -9.27
N LEU A 104 6.11 -10.10 -8.78
CA LEU A 104 6.71 -8.90 -9.37
C LEU A 104 7.22 -9.15 -10.79
N ASN A 105 7.88 -10.28 -11.00
CA ASN A 105 8.39 -10.64 -12.30
C ASN A 105 7.27 -10.94 -13.30
N MET A 106 6.17 -11.55 -12.85
CA MET A 106 5.05 -11.94 -13.71
C MET A 106 4.07 -10.79 -13.98
N LEU A 107 3.70 -10.05 -12.93
CA LEU A 107 2.58 -9.10 -12.97
C LEU A 107 3.01 -7.69 -13.33
N LYS A 108 4.31 -7.37 -13.28
CA LYS A 108 4.88 -6.08 -13.72
C LYS A 108 4.21 -4.86 -13.09
N SER A 109 3.99 -4.88 -11.77
CA SER A 109 3.52 -3.70 -11.04
C SER A 109 4.52 -2.55 -11.09
N ASN A 110 4.02 -1.32 -11.07
CA ASN A 110 4.85 -0.10 -10.96
C ASN A 110 4.72 0.58 -9.58
N LEU A 111 3.79 0.14 -8.75
CA LEU A 111 3.65 0.54 -7.35
C LEU A 111 3.42 -0.70 -6.48
N VAL A 112 4.15 -0.82 -5.38
CA VAL A 112 3.97 -1.89 -4.39
C VAL A 112 3.59 -1.26 -3.06
N LEU A 113 2.47 -1.70 -2.48
CA LEU A 113 2.04 -1.34 -1.14
C LEU A 113 2.34 -2.51 -0.23
N LEU A 114 3.33 -2.36 0.65
CA LEU A 114 3.81 -3.44 1.53
C LEU A 114 3.30 -3.24 2.96
N GLU A 115 2.47 -4.16 3.45
CA GLU A 115 2.16 -4.33 4.88
C GLU A 115 2.68 -5.69 5.34
N ALA A 116 3.68 -5.69 6.22
CA ALA A 116 4.29 -6.89 6.73
C ALA A 116 4.88 -6.66 8.13
N GLY A 117 4.84 -7.70 8.97
CA GLY A 117 5.47 -7.69 10.29
C GLY A 117 4.53 -7.97 11.45
N THR A 118 3.23 -7.69 11.31
CA THR A 118 2.23 -7.96 12.36
C THR A 118 2.25 -9.42 12.83
N ASN A 119 2.37 -10.38 11.89
CA ASN A 119 2.48 -11.80 12.24
C ASN A 119 3.83 -12.19 12.83
N ASN A 120 4.92 -11.44 12.55
CA ASN A 120 6.21 -11.71 13.17
C ASN A 120 6.14 -11.44 14.67
N CYS A 121 5.44 -10.36 15.07
CA CYS A 121 5.19 -10.04 16.48
C CYS A 121 4.42 -11.15 17.21
N ASN A 122 3.56 -11.88 16.50
CA ASN A 122 2.75 -12.96 17.06
C ASN A 122 3.46 -14.33 17.03
N LYS A 123 4.59 -14.45 16.32
CA LYS A 123 5.28 -15.74 16.11
C LYS A 123 6.68 -15.72 16.73
N VAL A 124 6.85 -16.56 17.76
CA VAL A 124 8.11 -16.72 18.49
C VAL A 124 9.28 -16.95 17.53
N GLY A 125 10.38 -16.25 17.77
CA GLY A 125 11.63 -16.40 17.02
C GLY A 125 11.69 -15.65 15.68
N THR A 126 10.64 -14.92 15.29
CA THR A 126 10.61 -14.24 13.98
C THR A 126 10.76 -12.71 14.05
N VAL A 127 10.76 -12.14 15.26
CA VAL A 127 10.95 -10.69 15.49
C VAL A 127 12.40 -10.22 15.29
N PRO A 128 13.45 -10.92 15.78
CA PRO A 128 14.82 -10.41 15.71
C PRO A 128 15.27 -10.03 14.29
N ASP A 129 14.84 -10.80 13.28
CA ASP A 129 15.22 -10.60 11.89
C ASP A 129 14.21 -9.76 11.07
N ALA A 130 13.15 -9.24 11.70
CA ALA A 130 12.04 -8.61 10.98
C ALA A 130 12.50 -7.40 10.16
N GLY A 131 13.28 -6.49 10.75
CA GLY A 131 13.81 -5.31 10.05
C GLY A 131 14.67 -5.69 8.83
N THR A 132 15.64 -6.58 9.03
CA THR A 132 16.50 -7.10 7.96
C THR A 132 15.68 -7.74 6.84
N ASN A 133 14.65 -8.51 7.16
CA ASN A 133 13.81 -9.17 6.17
C ASN A 133 13.00 -8.17 5.33
N VAL A 134 12.45 -7.11 5.94
CA VAL A 134 11.76 -6.03 5.20
C VAL A 134 12.75 -5.28 4.30
N THR A 135 13.93 -4.90 4.82
CA THR A 135 14.97 -4.24 4.02
C THR A 135 15.39 -5.08 2.82
N ASN A 136 15.58 -6.38 3.00
CA ASN A 136 15.93 -7.29 1.91
C ASN A 136 14.83 -7.37 0.86
N LEU A 137 13.56 -7.37 1.27
CA LEU A 137 12.43 -7.39 0.36
C LEU A 137 12.37 -6.11 -0.49
N ILE A 138 12.47 -4.94 0.15
CA ILE A 138 12.51 -3.64 -0.53
C ILE A 138 13.68 -3.57 -1.52
N ASN A 139 14.88 -3.97 -1.10
CA ASN A 139 16.06 -3.98 -1.96
C ASN A 139 15.91 -4.90 -3.18
N ARG A 140 15.19 -6.02 -3.04
CA ARG A 140 14.89 -6.91 -4.18
C ARG A 140 13.96 -6.23 -5.18
N PHE A 141 12.95 -5.50 -4.72
CA PHE A 141 12.02 -4.79 -5.60
C PHE A 141 12.75 -3.75 -6.45
N PHE A 142 13.60 -2.94 -5.83
CA PHE A 142 14.43 -1.98 -6.57
C PHE A 142 15.44 -2.61 -7.53
N LYS A 143 15.90 -3.84 -7.26
CA LYS A 143 16.78 -4.57 -8.19
C LYS A 143 16.03 -5.18 -9.38
N GLN A 144 14.77 -5.59 -9.18
CA GLN A 144 13.95 -6.25 -10.20
C GLN A 144 13.20 -5.26 -11.10
N THR A 145 12.92 -4.05 -10.60
CA THR A 145 12.32 -2.99 -11.40
C THR A 145 13.42 -2.23 -12.13
N PRO A 146 13.48 -2.28 -13.48
CA PRO A 146 14.36 -1.38 -14.23
C PRO A 146 13.97 0.05 -13.88
N VAL A 147 14.93 0.89 -13.49
CA VAL A 147 14.67 2.32 -13.33
C VAL A 147 14.13 2.81 -14.66
N GLN A 148 12.86 3.21 -14.69
CA GLN A 148 12.31 3.91 -15.85
C GLN A 148 13.04 5.26 -15.90
N GLN A 149 14.04 5.35 -16.78
CA GLN A 149 14.67 6.62 -17.16
C GLN A 149 13.73 7.39 -18.08
#